data_AF-A0A413SPB9-F1
#
_entry.id   AF-A0A413SPB9-F1
#
_cell.length_a   1.000
_cell.length_b   1.000
_cell.length_c   1.000
_cell.angle_alpha   90.00
_cell.angle_beta   90.00
_cell.angle_gamma   90.00
#
_symmetry.space_group_name_H-M   'P 1'
#
loop_
_entity.id
_entity.type
_entity.pdbx_description
1 polymer ?
#
loop_
_entity_poly.entity_id
_entity_poly.type
_entity_poly.pdbx_seq_one_letter_code
_entity_poly.pdbx_strand_id
1 'polypeptide(L)'
;MKNMKVNILGTEYSIETHKVSEDEYMQKNRLAGYCGEEDKKIIIADMSEEEYFTGMDEKSQKKYWRKVCRHEIIHAFFNESGLSDSSNCYDGAWAKNEEMVDWFAIQSPKIFAAYQSLEILGE
;
A
#
# COMPACT_ATOMS: atom_id res chain seq x y z
N MET A 1 -7.96 17.28 -4.78
CA MET A 1 -7.32 16.10 -4.17
C MET A 1 -5.92 16.50 -3.72
N LYS A 2 -5.49 16.08 -2.53
CA LYS A 2 -4.17 16.41 -1.99
C LYS A 2 -3.18 15.38 -2.58
N ASN A 3 -2.43 15.76 -3.62
CA ASN A 3 -1.42 14.86 -4.19
C ASN A 3 -0.33 14.62 -3.14
N MET A 4 -0.35 13.44 -2.53
CA MET A 4 0.68 13.00 -1.60
C MET A 4 1.78 12.31 -2.38
N LYS A 5 3.02 12.44 -1.91
CA LYS A 5 4.20 11.81 -2.53
C LYS A 5 5.00 11.12 -1.46
N VAL A 6 5.60 9.99 -1.81
CA VAL A 6 6.45 9.21 -0.91
C VAL A 6 7.66 8.68 -1.67
N ASN A 7 8.83 8.70 -1.03
CA ASN A 7 10.03 8.10 -1.60
C ASN A 7 10.14 6.64 -1.16
N ILE A 8 10.26 5.75 -2.14
CA ILE A 8 10.40 4.31 -1.98
C ILE A 8 11.77 3.93 -2.57
N LEU A 9 12.75 3.69 -1.69
CA LEU A 9 14.11 3.28 -2.06
C LEU A 9 14.81 4.17 -3.11
N GLY A 10 14.48 5.47 -3.16
CA GLY A 10 15.02 6.42 -4.14
C GLY A 10 14.02 6.81 -5.22
N THR A 11 12.95 6.05 -5.42
CA THR A 11 11.92 6.30 -6.43
C THR A 11 10.73 7.07 -5.82
N GLU A 12 10.25 8.11 -6.50
CA GLU A 12 9.09 8.88 -6.04
C GLU A 12 7.79 8.24 -6.54
N TYR A 13 6.86 7.99 -5.61
CA TYR A 13 5.50 7.51 -5.90
C TYR A 13 4.48 8.59 -5.58
N SER A 14 3.43 8.74 -6.41
CA SER A 14 2.23 9.50 -6.04
C SER A 14 1.26 8.62 -5.25
N ILE A 15 0.54 9.22 -4.31
CA ILE A 15 -0.59 8.60 -3.62
C ILE A 15 -1.85 9.39 -3.95
N GLU A 16 -2.85 8.70 -4.46
CA GLU A 16 -4.10 9.28 -4.96
C GLU A 16 -5.29 8.55 -4.35
N THR A 17 -6.37 9.29 -4.11
CA THR A 17 -7.66 8.71 -3.69
C THR A 17 -8.61 8.75 -4.88
N HIS A 18 -9.10 7.61 -5.32
CA HIS A 18 -10.04 7.50 -6.44
C HIS A 18 -11.37 6.92 -5.96
N LYS A 19 -12.48 7.33 -6.56
CA LYS A 19 -13.76 6.66 -6.34
C LYS A 19 -13.72 5.29 -7.00
N VAL A 20 -14.15 4.28 -6.27
CA VAL A 20 -14.41 2.94 -6.79
C VAL A 20 -15.43 3.03 -7.92
N SER A 21 -16.47 3.87 -7.83
CA SER A 21 -17.46 4.05 -8.90
C SER A 21 -16.88 4.57 -10.24
N GLU A 22 -15.68 5.16 -10.22
CA GLU A 22 -15.02 5.76 -11.39
C GLU A 22 -13.76 4.97 -11.83
N ASP A 23 -13.39 3.90 -11.10
CA ASP A 23 -12.22 3.04 -11.39
C ASP A 23 -12.67 1.60 -11.72
N GLU A 24 -12.69 1.28 -13.03
CA GLU A 24 -13.10 -0.05 -13.53
C GLU A 24 -12.25 -1.20 -12.98
N TYR A 25 -10.96 -0.95 -12.73
CA TYR A 25 -10.04 -1.97 -12.23
C TYR A 25 -10.36 -2.31 -10.77
N MET A 26 -10.62 -1.30 -9.93
CA MET A 26 -11.08 -1.52 -8.56
C MET A 26 -12.41 -2.26 -8.52
N GLN A 27 -13.40 -1.88 -9.34
CA GLN A 27 -14.71 -2.53 -9.36
C GLN A 27 -14.61 -4.01 -9.73
N LYS A 28 -13.93 -4.30 -10.84
CA LYS A 28 -13.81 -5.66 -11.38
C LYS A 28 -13.13 -6.61 -10.40
N ASN A 29 -12.13 -6.12 -9.68
CA ASN A 29 -11.32 -6.93 -8.77
C ASN A 29 -11.71 -6.78 -7.29
N ARG A 30 -12.69 -5.93 -6.98
CA ARG A 30 -13.17 -5.62 -5.61
C ARG A 30 -12.03 -5.16 -4.70
N LEU A 31 -11.24 -4.22 -5.18
CA LEU A 31 -10.06 -3.70 -4.48
C LEU A 31 -10.39 -2.45 -3.67
N ALA A 32 -9.70 -2.29 -2.54
CA ALA A 32 -9.72 -1.05 -1.76
C ALA A 32 -8.49 -0.15 -2.05
N GLY A 33 -7.53 -0.65 -2.83
CA GLY A 33 -6.34 0.04 -3.28
C GLY A 33 -5.52 -0.86 -4.21
N TYR A 34 -4.56 -0.25 -4.90
CA TYR A 34 -3.54 -0.97 -5.67
C TYR A 34 -2.27 -0.11 -5.85
N CYS A 35 -1.15 -0.78 -6.03
CA CYS A 35 0.13 -0.18 -6.40
C CYS A 35 0.40 -0.40 -7.90
N GLY A 36 0.33 0.68 -8.67
CA GLY A 36 0.77 0.75 -10.06
C GLY A 36 2.30 0.85 -10.13
N GLU A 37 2.93 -0.26 -10.51
CA GLU A 37 4.39 -0.36 -10.57
C GLU A 37 5.02 0.49 -11.67
N GLU A 38 4.45 0.46 -12.87
CA GLU A 38 5.02 1.11 -14.05
C GLU A 38 4.85 2.62 -14.02
N ASP A 39 3.71 3.09 -13.52
CA ASP A 39 3.36 4.51 -13.43
C ASP A 39 3.73 5.14 -12.08
N LYS A 40 4.26 4.35 -11.14
CA LYS A 40 4.70 4.75 -9.81
C LYS A 40 3.58 5.45 -9.03
N LYS A 41 2.41 4.83 -9.04
CA LYS A 41 1.21 5.34 -8.35
C LYS A 41 0.69 4.35 -7.32
N ILE A 42 0.26 4.89 -6.19
CA ILE A 42 -0.48 4.16 -5.18
C ILE A 42 -1.88 4.74 -5.16
N ILE A 43 -2.86 3.94 -5.59
CA ILE A 43 -4.25 4.36 -5.65
C ILE A 43 -5.00 3.73 -4.49
N ILE A 44 -5.72 4.54 -3.73
CA ILE A 44 -6.54 4.11 -2.59
C ILE A 44 -7.99 4.50 -2.85
N ALA A 45 -8.92 3.62 -2.52
CA ALA A 45 -10.34 3.90 -2.70
C ALA A 45 -10.81 5.06 -1.81
N ASP A 46 -11.77 5.83 -2.32
CA ASP A 46 -12.54 6.78 -1.53
C ASP A 46 -13.47 6.03 -0.59
N MET A 47 -13.05 5.94 0.67
CA MET A 47 -13.77 5.20 1.70
C MET A 47 -15.14 5.81 2.05
N SER A 48 -15.49 6.99 1.51
CA SER A 48 -16.79 7.62 1.73
C SER A 48 -17.92 7.07 0.84
N GLU A 49 -17.60 6.20 -0.13
CA GLU A 49 -18.62 5.58 -0.97
C GLU A 49 -19.36 4.45 -0.25
N GLU A 50 -20.53 4.79 0.31
CA GLU A 50 -21.39 3.90 1.12
C GLU A 50 -21.73 2.57 0.43
N GLU A 51 -21.83 2.55 -0.90
CA GLU A 51 -22.06 1.33 -1.68
C GLU A 51 -20.94 0.28 -1.50
N TYR A 52 -19.70 0.73 -1.33
CA TYR A 52 -18.52 -0.12 -1.21
C TYR A 52 -18.02 -0.27 0.24
N PHE A 53 -18.27 0.74 1.08
CA PHE A 53 -17.78 0.83 2.46
C PHE A 53 -18.91 1.08 3.46
N THR A 54 -19.96 0.25 3.35
CA THR A 54 -21.23 0.40 4.07
C THR A 54 -21.06 0.45 5.59
N GLY A 55 -21.71 1.40 6.23
CA GLY A 55 -21.78 1.53 7.69
C GLY A 55 -20.49 1.98 8.37
N MET A 56 -19.50 2.47 7.60
CA MET A 56 -18.27 3.01 8.16
C MET A 56 -18.43 4.48 8.54
N ASP A 57 -18.23 4.82 9.82
CA ASP A 57 -18.10 6.21 10.24
C ASP A 57 -16.77 6.83 9.74
N GLU A 58 -16.67 8.17 9.76
CA GLU A 58 -15.49 8.89 9.27
C GLU A 58 -14.17 8.41 9.94
N LYS A 59 -14.24 8.04 11.22
CA LYS A 59 -13.09 7.52 11.96
C LYS A 59 -12.64 6.17 11.41
N SER A 60 -13.58 5.28 11.15
CA SER A 60 -13.34 3.94 10.58
C SER A 60 -12.85 4.05 9.15
N GLN A 61 -13.43 4.95 8.35
CA GLN A 61 -13.00 5.25 6.99
C GLN A 61 -11.53 5.70 6.98
N LYS A 62 -11.15 6.66 7.84
CA LYS A 62 -9.77 7.13 7.96
C LYS A 62 -8.81 6.04 8.42
N LYS A 63 -9.19 5.23 9.42
CA LYS A 63 -8.38 4.10 9.90
C LYS A 63 -8.15 3.08 8.79
N TYR A 64 -9.19 2.77 8.01
CA TYR A 64 -9.10 1.82 6.93
C TYR A 64 -8.28 2.34 5.75
N TRP A 65 -8.48 3.61 5.36
CA TRP A 65 -7.64 4.27 4.37
C TRP A 65 -6.15 4.20 4.74
N ARG A 66 -5.79 4.52 5.99
CA ARG A 66 -4.39 4.42 6.48
C ARG A 66 -3.86 2.99 6.41
N LYS A 67 -4.69 1.99 6.74
CA LYS A 67 -4.33 0.57 6.64
C LYS A 67 -4.05 0.17 5.19
N VAL A 68 -4.93 0.51 4.26
CA VAL A 68 -4.75 0.18 2.83
C VAL A 68 -3.53 0.93 2.27
N CYS A 69 -3.37 2.21 2.58
CA CYS A 69 -2.22 3.00 2.13
C CYS A 69 -0.88 2.38 2.56
N ARG A 70 -0.77 1.93 3.82
CA ARG A 70 0.43 1.19 4.26
C ARG A 70 0.62 -0.11 3.50
N HIS A 71 -0.44 -0.86 3.22
CA HIS A 71 -0.38 -2.10 2.45
C HIS A 71 0.16 -1.87 1.03
N GLU A 72 -0.36 -0.87 0.32
CA GLU A 72 0.12 -0.56 -1.04
C GLU A 72 1.56 -0.01 -1.07
N ILE A 73 1.96 0.74 -0.03
CA ILE A 73 3.36 1.15 0.11
C ILE A 73 4.28 -0.07 0.25
N ILE A 74 3.87 -1.14 0.93
CA ILE A 74 4.65 -2.38 0.98
C ILE A 74 4.82 -3.00 -0.41
N HIS A 75 3.78 -2.99 -1.24
CA HIS A 75 3.89 -3.42 -2.64
C HIS A 75 4.93 -2.59 -3.40
N ALA A 76 4.92 -1.26 -3.24
CA ALA A 76 5.94 -0.40 -3.84
C ALA A 76 7.37 -0.76 -3.34
N PHE A 77 7.55 -1.05 -2.05
CA PHE A 77 8.85 -1.50 -1.52
C PHE A 77 9.30 -2.84 -2.10
N PHE A 78 8.38 -3.77 -2.36
CA PHE A 78 8.70 -5.05 -3.02
C PHE A 78 9.18 -4.84 -4.45
N ASN A 79 8.51 -3.95 -5.19
CA ASN A 79 8.85 -3.62 -6.57
C ASN A 79 10.23 -2.97 -6.64
N GLU A 80 10.45 -1.90 -5.86
CA GLU A 80 11.72 -1.17 -5.89
C GLU A 80 12.90 -1.94 -5.27
N SER A 81 12.64 -2.97 -4.46
CA SER A 81 13.69 -3.88 -3.99
C SER A 81 13.94 -5.07 -4.91
N GLY A 82 13.15 -5.23 -5.98
CA GLY A 82 13.18 -6.38 -6.90
C GLY A 82 12.63 -7.68 -6.31
N LEU A 83 12.04 -7.64 -5.10
CA LEU A 83 11.53 -8.84 -4.43
C LEU A 83 10.22 -9.33 -5.09
N SER A 84 9.47 -8.42 -5.70
CA SER A 84 8.26 -8.76 -6.49
C SER A 84 8.59 -9.74 -7.62
N ASP A 85 9.69 -9.51 -8.34
CA ASP A 85 10.09 -10.33 -9.49
C ASP A 85 11.00 -11.52 -9.14
N SER A 86 11.77 -11.41 -8.06
CA SER A 86 12.86 -12.35 -7.73
C SER A 86 12.75 -12.91 -6.31
N SER A 87 11.53 -13.14 -5.85
CA SER A 87 11.28 -13.83 -4.58
C SER A 87 11.55 -15.34 -4.67
N ASN A 88 11.97 -15.92 -3.55
CA ASN A 88 12.14 -17.36 -3.45
C ASN A 88 10.80 -18.11 -3.36
N CYS A 89 10.75 -19.32 -3.90
CA CYS A 89 9.66 -20.25 -3.64
C CYS A 89 9.98 -21.04 -2.36
N TYR A 90 9.38 -20.64 -1.23
CA TYR A 90 9.69 -21.23 0.07
C TYR A 90 8.70 -22.34 0.46
N ASP A 91 9.16 -23.59 0.52
CA ASP A 91 8.37 -24.78 0.90
C ASP A 91 8.45 -25.07 2.42
N GLY A 92 8.22 -24.03 3.23
CA GLY A 92 8.29 -24.13 4.68
C GLY A 92 7.31 -23.20 5.38
N ALA A 93 7.32 -23.23 6.71
CA ALA A 93 6.50 -22.30 7.50
C ALA A 93 6.97 -20.86 7.27
N TRP A 94 6.09 -19.98 6.82
CA TRP A 94 6.41 -18.59 6.45
C TRP A 94 7.31 -17.85 7.46
N ALA A 95 7.10 -18.08 8.76
CA ALA A 95 7.91 -17.50 9.84
C ALA A 95 9.40 -17.92 9.86
N LYS A 96 9.80 -18.86 8.99
CA LYS A 96 11.18 -19.35 8.80
C LYS A 96 11.76 -18.97 7.43
N ASN A 97 11.05 -18.16 6.64
CA ASN A 97 11.59 -17.65 5.39
C ASN A 97 12.57 -16.50 5.69
N GLU A 98 13.87 -16.82 5.77
CA GLU A 98 14.92 -15.85 6.09
C GLU A 98 15.01 -14.70 5.06
N GLU A 99 14.64 -14.92 3.78
CA GLU A 99 14.59 -13.83 2.79
C GLU A 99 13.61 -12.72 3.24
N MET A 100 12.43 -13.11 3.74
CA MET A 100 11.45 -12.17 4.24
C MET A 100 11.86 -11.55 5.58
N VAL A 101 12.53 -12.32 6.45
CA VAL A 101 13.03 -11.83 7.75
C VAL A 101 14.10 -10.76 7.51
N ASP A 102 15.11 -11.06 6.69
CA ASP A 102 16.20 -10.15 6.38
C ASP A 102 15.69 -8.93 5.59
N TRP A 103 14.82 -9.14 4.60
CA TRP A 103 14.22 -8.04 3.85
C TRP A 103 13.47 -7.10 4.79
N PHE A 104 12.64 -7.62 5.70
CA PHE A 104 11.91 -6.78 6.63
C PHE A 104 12.85 -6.06 7.59
N ALA A 105 13.88 -6.72 8.11
CA ALA A 105 14.88 -6.09 8.98
C ALA A 105 15.60 -4.93 8.26
N ILE A 106 15.97 -5.10 6.99
CA ILE A 106 16.67 -4.09 6.17
C ILE A 106 15.74 -2.93 5.78
N GLN A 107 14.50 -3.23 5.36
CA GLN A 107 13.59 -2.21 4.85
C GLN A 107 12.76 -1.52 5.94
N SER A 108 12.51 -2.15 7.08
CA SER A 108 11.60 -1.61 8.12
C SER A 108 11.93 -0.19 8.57
N PRO A 109 13.19 0.25 8.77
CA PRO A 109 13.45 1.64 9.12
C PRO A 109 13.00 2.63 8.03
N LYS A 110 13.14 2.25 6.75
CA LYS A 110 12.75 3.07 5.59
C LYS A 110 11.23 3.06 5.40
N ILE A 111 10.60 1.90 5.57
CA ILE A 111 9.14 1.74 5.55
C ILE A 111 8.51 2.62 6.65
N PHE A 112 9.06 2.59 7.87
CA PHE A 112 8.54 3.41 8.96
C PHE A 112 8.79 4.90 8.74
N ALA A 113 9.92 5.29 8.16
CA ALA A 113 10.16 6.68 7.75
C ALA A 113 9.15 7.15 6.69
N ALA A 114 8.85 6.31 5.69
CA ALA A 114 7.81 6.59 4.69
C ALA A 114 6.44 6.78 5.36
N TYR A 115 6.03 5.88 6.26
CA TYR A 115 4.77 6.02 7.00
C TYR A 115 4.71 7.26 7.88
N GLN A 116 5.81 7.63 8.53
CA GLN A 116 5.89 8.86 9.33
C GLN A 116 5.75 10.11 8.46
N SER A 117 6.41 10.14 7.30
CA SER A 117 6.35 11.29 6.38
C SER A 117 4.93 11.58 5.86
N LEU A 118 4.08 10.55 5.82
CA LEU A 118 2.69 10.63 5.40
C LEU A 118 1.72 10.74 6.60
N GLU A 119 2.23 10.78 7.83
CA GLU A 119 1.44 10.76 9.06
C GLU A 119 0.48 9.56 9.15
N ILE A 120 0.87 8.39 8.62
CA ILE A 120 0.08 7.14 8.62
C ILE A 120 0.70 6.02 9.47
N LEU A 121 1.76 6.30 10.23
CA LEU A 121 2.32 5.35 11.18
C LEU A 121 1.34 5.12 12.34
N GLY A 122 1.11 3.86 12.73
CA GLY A 122 0.18 3.49 13.81
C GLY A 122 -1.30 3.37 13.39
N GLU A 123 -2.18 3.21 14.37
CA GLU A 123 -3.64 3.25 14.16
C GLU A 123 -4.16 4.68 13.95
#